data_AF-W2P354-F1
#
_entry.id   AF-W2P354-F1
#
_cell.length_a   1.000
_cell.length_b   1.000
_cell.length_c   1.000
_cell.angle_alpha   90.00
_cell.angle_beta   90.00
_cell.angle_gamma   90.00
#
_symmetry.space_group_name_H-M   'P 1'
#
loop_
_entity.id
_entity.type
_entity.pdbx_description
1 polymer ?
#
loop_
_entity_poly.entity_id
_entity_poly.type
_entity_poly.pdbx_seq_one_letter_code
_entity_poly.pdbx_strand_id
1 'polypeptide(L)'
;MALFYDVWKSRDTTLMRLQKLLDDAEAQADTERTAATHIQRLFRGQRVRAAVTAQTDAELTISRVFRGHLARQQCKRLRAGVERTHRRVVLDFYAVVIQKIARGVQSRTRRLDFRKRKAYISELAAKGDTMRRMLEENLRKQQEQEKLDTEKAAREELVKITQDLHHLVSTRAVAGIFNSPTQAATATSFGVPVESHIRENAHRVVTSRLANARPPSRLAPYPPSNKTTLQAIGPYDAIQQEKRKQTKYHKLRRIGSSDFAAVYNPEQDVARKRNAPGINSGTEYVDEWRNPYKKRGVPRNKRDLLPQLTTLGRYPDTPFYLTYGGNKSKVLANDRFDV
;
A
#
# COMPACT_ATOMS: atom_id res chain seq x y z
N MET A 1 139.69 -15.05 37.07
CA MET A 1 140.22 -16.33 36.55
C MET A 1 139.38 -17.54 36.96
N ALA A 2 138.89 -17.66 38.21
CA ALA A 2 138.08 -18.80 38.66
C ALA A 2 136.78 -19.05 37.85
N LEU A 3 136.01 -17.99 37.55
CA LEU A 3 134.75 -18.11 36.80
C LEU A 3 134.93 -18.67 35.37
N PHE A 4 136.02 -18.31 34.69
CA PHE A 4 136.31 -18.82 33.34
C PHE A 4 136.61 -20.32 33.38
N TYR A 5 137.34 -20.77 34.40
CA TYR A 5 137.71 -22.18 34.55
C TYR A 5 136.51 -23.06 34.87
N ASP A 6 135.55 -22.58 35.68
CA ASP A 6 134.31 -23.30 35.99
C ASP A 6 133.39 -23.40 34.76
N VAL A 7 133.29 -22.32 33.98
CA VAL A 7 132.58 -22.33 32.68
C VAL A 7 133.27 -23.27 31.70
N TRP A 8 134.61 -23.30 31.68
CA TRP A 8 135.36 -24.21 30.81
C TRP A 8 135.16 -25.68 31.18
N LYS A 9 135.16 -26.01 32.49
CA LYS A 9 134.88 -27.36 32.99
C LYS A 9 133.46 -27.84 32.70
N SER A 10 132.48 -26.93 32.78
CA SER A 10 131.06 -27.23 32.54
C SER A 10 130.63 -27.06 31.08
N ARG A 11 131.55 -26.69 30.19
CA ARG A 11 131.25 -26.43 28.77
C ARG A 11 130.64 -27.66 28.10
N ASP A 12 131.28 -28.81 28.22
CA ASP A 12 130.89 -29.99 27.46
C ASP A 12 129.53 -30.53 27.93
N THR A 13 129.24 -30.49 29.23
CA THR A 13 127.91 -30.85 29.77
C THR A 13 126.83 -29.87 29.33
N THR A 14 127.14 -28.58 29.27
CA THR A 14 126.23 -27.54 28.78
C THR A 14 125.96 -27.70 27.29
N LEU A 15 126.98 -27.99 26.48
CA LEU A 15 126.84 -28.27 25.05
C LEU A 15 126.03 -29.54 24.79
N MET A 16 126.27 -30.62 25.55
CA MET A 16 125.46 -31.84 25.46
C MET A 16 124.00 -31.59 25.82
N ARG A 17 123.73 -30.82 26.87
CA ARG A 17 122.36 -30.43 27.25
C ARG A 17 121.70 -29.59 26.16
N LEU A 18 122.43 -28.65 25.58
CA LEU A 18 121.94 -27.83 24.48
C LEU A 18 121.63 -28.68 23.26
N GLN A 19 122.51 -29.60 22.87
CA GLN A 19 122.28 -30.51 21.75
C GLN A 19 121.02 -31.35 21.98
N LYS A 20 120.86 -31.92 23.18
CA LYS A 20 119.66 -32.69 23.53
C LYS A 20 118.38 -31.85 23.42
N LEU A 21 118.42 -30.60 23.88
CA LEU A 21 117.28 -29.70 23.76
C LEU A 21 116.97 -29.34 22.30
N LEU A 22 117.99 -29.23 21.44
CA LEU A 22 117.81 -29.03 20.00
C LEU A 22 117.19 -30.27 19.33
N ASP A 23 117.69 -31.46 19.64
CA ASP A 23 117.17 -32.72 19.09
C ASP A 23 115.71 -32.96 19.55
N ASP A 24 115.39 -32.69 20.83
CA ASP A 24 114.03 -32.77 21.37
C ASP A 24 113.10 -31.74 20.70
N ALA A 25 113.60 -30.52 20.43
CA ALA A 25 112.84 -29.48 19.73
C ALA A 25 112.57 -29.85 18.26
N GLU A 26 113.55 -30.42 17.56
CA GLU A 26 113.38 -30.90 16.19
C GLU A 26 112.38 -32.07 16.13
N ALA A 27 112.47 -33.02 17.08
CA ALA A 27 111.56 -34.16 17.15
C ALA A 27 110.10 -33.75 17.42
N GLN A 28 109.85 -32.66 18.15
CA GLN A 28 108.51 -32.16 18.47
C GLN A 28 108.02 -31.02 17.56
N ALA A 29 108.85 -30.51 16.64
CA ALA A 29 108.49 -29.35 15.82
C ALA A 29 107.19 -29.55 15.03
N ASP A 30 106.97 -30.75 14.47
CA ASP A 30 105.76 -31.04 13.68
C ASP A 30 104.52 -31.29 14.55
N THR A 31 104.67 -31.90 15.73
CA THR A 31 103.55 -32.08 16.67
C THR A 31 103.07 -30.74 17.21
N GLU A 32 104.00 -29.83 17.55
CA GLU A 32 103.68 -28.48 17.98
C GLU A 32 103.04 -27.66 16.85
N ARG A 33 103.58 -27.75 15.62
CA ARG A 33 103.03 -27.06 14.45
C ARG A 33 101.61 -27.53 14.11
N THR A 34 101.36 -28.84 14.18
CA THR A 34 100.01 -29.40 13.93
C THR A 34 99.03 -29.02 15.04
N ALA A 35 99.44 -29.10 16.31
CA ALA A 35 98.64 -28.64 17.44
C ALA A 35 98.30 -27.14 17.32
N ALA A 36 99.27 -26.30 17.00
CA ALA A 36 99.06 -24.87 16.77
C ALA A 36 98.07 -24.62 15.61
N THR A 37 98.19 -25.37 14.52
CA THR A 37 97.26 -25.28 13.37
C THR A 37 95.84 -25.69 13.79
N HIS A 38 95.68 -26.74 14.61
CA HIS A 38 94.38 -27.15 15.13
C HIS A 38 93.75 -26.09 16.03
N ILE A 39 94.50 -25.52 16.97
CA ILE A 39 94.03 -24.45 17.85
C ILE A 39 93.59 -23.24 17.01
N GLN A 40 94.42 -22.82 16.07
CA GLN A 40 94.12 -21.69 15.18
C GLN A 40 92.87 -21.95 14.33
N ARG A 41 92.75 -23.17 13.75
CA ARG A 41 91.59 -23.57 12.95
C ARG A 41 90.30 -23.55 13.78
N LEU A 42 90.32 -24.12 14.98
CA LEU A 42 89.17 -24.15 15.88
C LEU A 42 88.77 -22.75 16.31
N PHE A 43 89.72 -21.91 16.71
CA PHE A 43 89.47 -20.54 17.11
C PHE A 43 88.87 -19.69 15.98
N ARG A 44 89.45 -19.77 14.77
CA ARG A 44 88.92 -19.08 13.58
C ARG A 44 87.50 -19.55 13.28
N GLY A 45 87.25 -20.86 13.29
CA GLY A 45 85.93 -21.43 13.06
C GLY A 45 84.90 -21.02 14.11
N GLN A 46 85.29 -20.99 15.40
CA GLN A 46 84.42 -20.55 16.49
C GLN A 46 84.04 -19.07 16.33
N ARG A 47 85.00 -18.20 16.00
CA ARG A 47 84.72 -16.78 15.75
C ARG A 47 83.73 -16.56 14.61
N VAL A 48 83.91 -17.27 13.49
CA VAL A 48 82.99 -17.16 12.34
C VAL A 48 81.60 -17.66 12.72
N ARG A 49 81.49 -18.82 13.38
CA ARG A 49 80.19 -19.35 13.82
C ARG A 49 79.49 -18.41 14.78
N ALA A 50 80.20 -17.86 15.77
CA ALA A 50 79.63 -16.91 16.72
C ALA A 50 79.11 -15.64 16.02
N ALA A 51 79.84 -15.12 15.02
CA ALA A 51 79.40 -13.97 14.24
C ALA A 51 78.13 -14.27 13.42
N VAL A 52 78.08 -15.43 12.76
CA VAL A 52 76.90 -15.87 12.00
C VAL A 52 75.70 -16.07 12.93
N THR A 53 75.87 -16.74 14.06
CA THR A 53 74.80 -16.93 15.06
C THR A 53 74.25 -15.60 15.56
N ALA A 54 75.13 -14.63 15.87
CA ALA A 54 74.70 -13.31 16.29
C ALA A 54 73.88 -12.57 15.21
N GLN A 55 74.26 -12.70 13.94
CA GLN A 55 73.51 -12.14 12.82
C GLN A 55 72.14 -12.82 12.67
N THR A 56 72.08 -14.15 12.70
CA THR A 56 70.82 -14.90 12.59
C THR A 56 69.87 -14.57 13.75
N ASP A 57 70.39 -14.43 14.97
CA ASP A 57 69.58 -14.09 16.14
C ASP A 57 69.00 -12.69 16.04
N ALA A 58 69.78 -11.74 15.51
CA ALA A 58 69.31 -10.38 15.23
C ALA A 58 68.20 -10.39 14.16
N GLU A 59 68.39 -11.12 13.06
CA GLU A 59 67.39 -11.26 11.99
C GLU A 59 66.09 -11.90 12.48
N LEU A 60 66.18 -12.97 13.29
CA LEU A 60 65.03 -13.62 13.90
C LEU A 60 64.30 -12.68 14.86
N THR A 61 65.04 -11.90 15.64
CA THR A 61 64.47 -10.92 16.57
C THR A 61 63.68 -9.84 15.82
N ILE A 62 64.28 -9.26 14.78
CA ILE A 62 63.63 -8.25 13.92
C ILE A 62 62.38 -8.85 13.28
N SER A 63 62.50 -10.03 12.67
CA SER A 63 61.39 -10.72 11.99
C SER A 63 60.25 -11.04 12.96
N ARG A 64 60.56 -11.52 14.17
CA ARG A 64 59.57 -11.81 15.22
C ARG A 64 58.83 -10.55 15.64
N VAL A 65 59.54 -9.46 15.91
CA VAL A 65 58.95 -8.18 16.30
C VAL A 65 58.06 -7.62 15.19
N PHE A 66 58.52 -7.69 13.94
CA PHE A 66 57.77 -7.21 12.77
C PHE A 66 56.49 -8.01 12.52
N ARG A 67 56.54 -9.35 12.55
CA ARG A 67 55.34 -10.20 12.46
C ARG A 67 54.34 -9.86 13.58
N GLY A 68 54.83 -9.65 14.80
CA GLY A 68 54.00 -9.19 15.91
C GLY A 68 53.37 -7.82 15.69
N HIS A 69 54.10 -6.87 15.10
CA HIS A 69 53.56 -5.55 14.74
C HIS A 69 52.43 -5.67 13.70
N LEU A 70 52.64 -6.44 12.63
CA LEU A 70 51.63 -6.67 11.60
C LEU A 70 50.36 -7.32 12.18
N ALA A 71 50.51 -8.34 13.02
CA ALA A 71 49.39 -8.99 13.68
C ALA A 71 48.59 -8.01 14.56
N ARG A 72 49.28 -7.18 15.35
CA ARG A 72 48.62 -6.12 16.16
C ARG A 72 47.89 -5.11 15.28
N GLN A 73 48.48 -4.71 14.16
CA GLN A 73 47.85 -3.79 13.22
C GLN A 73 46.58 -4.40 12.60
N GLN A 74 46.63 -5.69 12.22
CA GLN A 74 45.48 -6.43 11.73
C GLN A 74 44.37 -6.52 12.78
N CYS A 75 44.69 -6.90 14.01
CA CYS A 75 43.74 -6.95 15.12
C CYS A 75 43.12 -5.58 15.39
N LYS A 76 43.90 -4.49 15.33
CA LYS A 76 43.38 -3.12 15.48
C LYS A 76 42.38 -2.77 14.38
N ARG A 77 42.66 -3.13 13.12
CA ARG A 77 41.73 -2.93 11.99
C ARG A 77 40.44 -3.74 12.18
N LEU A 78 40.55 -5.00 12.60
CA LEU A 78 39.39 -5.87 12.84
C LEU A 78 38.52 -5.32 13.99
N ARG A 79 39.12 -4.93 15.11
CA ARG A 79 38.40 -4.31 16.23
C ARG A 79 37.67 -3.03 15.81
N ALA A 80 38.34 -2.15 15.06
CA ALA A 80 37.71 -0.96 14.52
C ALA A 80 36.56 -1.30 13.55
N GLY A 81 36.69 -2.38 12.77
CA GLY A 81 35.61 -2.91 11.92
C GLY A 81 34.39 -3.32 12.75
N VAL A 82 34.60 -4.13 13.79
CA VAL A 82 33.55 -4.59 14.70
C VAL A 82 32.86 -3.41 15.38
N GLU A 83 33.62 -2.45 15.91
CA GLU A 83 33.07 -1.27 16.57
C GLU A 83 32.22 -0.41 15.62
N ARG A 84 32.69 -0.20 14.38
CA ARG A 84 31.89 0.48 13.34
C ARG A 84 30.61 -0.26 13.02
N THR A 85 30.66 -1.59 12.88
CA THR A 85 29.46 -2.38 12.61
C THR A 85 28.47 -2.30 13.76
N HIS A 86 28.93 -2.40 15.01
CA HIS A 86 28.09 -2.28 16.19
C HIS A 86 27.43 -0.91 16.25
N ARG A 87 28.20 0.17 16.06
CA ARG A 87 27.68 1.54 16.03
C ARG A 87 26.64 1.73 14.92
N ARG A 88 26.90 1.18 13.73
CA ARG A 88 25.95 1.24 12.61
C ARG A 88 24.63 0.55 12.96
N VAL A 89 24.67 -0.67 13.50
CA VAL A 89 23.47 -1.43 13.86
C VAL A 89 22.62 -0.67 14.89
N VAL A 90 23.25 -0.06 15.90
CA VAL A 90 22.56 0.78 16.88
C VAL A 90 21.88 1.99 16.23
N LEU A 91 22.59 2.69 15.33
CA LEU A 91 22.02 3.83 14.62
C LEU A 91 20.90 3.42 13.67
N ASP A 92 21.04 2.30 12.98
CA ASP A 92 20.02 1.75 12.08
C ASP A 92 18.73 1.43 12.87
N PHE A 93 18.84 0.86 14.08
CA PHE A 93 17.69 0.65 14.97
C PHE A 93 16.96 1.96 15.29
N TYR A 94 17.69 2.99 15.73
CA TYR A 94 17.08 4.29 16.04
C TYR A 94 16.47 4.95 14.79
N ALA A 95 17.14 4.84 13.64
CA ALA A 95 16.63 5.34 12.37
C ALA A 95 15.29 4.69 12.02
N VAL A 96 15.14 3.38 12.18
CA VAL A 96 13.87 2.67 11.95
C VAL A 96 12.76 3.19 12.87
N VAL A 97 13.05 3.40 14.16
CA VAL A 97 12.07 3.92 15.12
C VAL A 97 11.62 5.34 14.74
N ILE A 98 12.57 6.22 14.44
CA ILE A 98 12.30 7.60 14.01
C ILE A 98 11.47 7.60 12.72
N GLN A 99 11.87 6.80 11.73
CA GLN A 99 11.16 6.69 10.45
C GLN A 99 9.73 6.16 10.64
N LYS A 100 9.51 5.17 11.51
CA LYS A 100 8.18 4.66 11.84
C LYS A 100 7.28 5.75 12.41
N ILE A 101 7.79 6.52 13.38
CA ILE A 101 7.05 7.63 14.00
C ILE A 101 6.73 8.70 12.95
N ALA A 102 7.72 9.13 12.17
CA ALA A 102 7.57 10.15 11.14
C ALA A 102 6.54 9.75 10.07
N ARG A 103 6.60 8.51 9.57
CA ARG A 103 5.59 7.96 8.62
C ARG A 103 4.21 7.94 9.26
N GLY A 104 4.11 7.59 10.54
CA GLY A 104 2.85 7.60 11.29
C GLY A 104 2.24 9.01 11.40
N VAL A 105 3.05 10.02 11.72
CA VAL A 105 2.61 11.42 11.77
C VAL A 105 2.19 11.91 10.38
N GLN A 106 2.97 11.63 9.35
CA GLN A 106 2.66 12.00 7.97
C GLN A 106 1.34 11.38 7.51
N SER A 107 1.08 10.11 7.83
CA SER A 107 -0.17 9.44 7.46
C SER A 107 -1.39 10.09 8.13
N ARG A 108 -1.30 10.37 9.44
CA ARG A 108 -2.40 10.97 10.22
C ARG A 108 -2.69 12.42 9.84
N THR A 109 -1.70 13.15 9.33
CA THR A 109 -1.87 14.56 8.95
C THR A 109 -2.25 14.73 7.48
N ARG A 110 -1.69 13.93 6.56
CA ARG A 110 -1.86 14.14 5.11
C ARG A 110 -2.86 13.20 4.43
N ARG A 111 -3.05 11.98 4.93
CA ARG A 111 -3.92 10.97 4.30
C ARG A 111 -5.22 10.76 5.07
N LEU A 112 -5.11 10.55 6.37
CA LEU A 112 -6.23 10.18 7.24
C LEU A 112 -6.37 11.20 8.37
N ASP A 113 -6.76 12.42 8.00
CA ASP A 113 -7.09 13.44 8.98
C ASP A 113 -8.43 13.07 9.65
N PHE A 114 -8.31 12.42 10.81
CA PHE A 114 -9.45 12.00 11.63
C PHE A 114 -10.37 13.17 11.98
N ARG A 115 -9.83 14.36 12.21
CA ARG A 115 -10.63 15.53 12.60
C ARG A 115 -11.48 15.99 11.42
N LYS A 116 -10.91 16.06 10.22
CA LYS A 116 -11.66 16.37 8.99
C LYS A 116 -12.73 15.32 8.71
N ARG A 117 -12.40 14.03 8.84
CA ARG A 117 -13.38 12.96 8.63
C ARG A 117 -14.53 13.02 9.64
N LYS A 118 -14.22 13.28 10.93
CA LYS A 118 -15.22 13.41 11.98
C LYS A 118 -16.14 14.61 11.72
N ALA A 119 -15.57 15.76 11.35
CA ALA A 119 -16.32 16.95 10.99
C ALA A 119 -17.26 16.71 9.79
N TYR A 120 -16.77 16.05 8.74
CA TYR A 120 -17.57 15.69 7.57
C TYR A 120 -18.76 14.78 7.93
N ILE A 121 -18.53 13.73 8.73
CA ILE A 121 -19.61 12.83 9.16
C ILE A 121 -20.64 13.56 10.01
N SER A 122 -20.22 14.45 10.93
CA SER A 122 -21.17 15.24 11.72
C SER A 122 -21.99 16.20 10.86
N GLU A 123 -21.37 16.81 9.84
CA GLU A 123 -22.08 17.68 8.90
C GLU A 123 -23.10 16.89 8.07
N LEU A 124 -22.74 15.69 7.61
CA LEU A 124 -23.63 14.81 6.87
C LEU A 124 -24.81 14.34 7.73
N ALA A 125 -24.56 14.01 9.00
CA ALA A 125 -25.61 13.65 9.95
C ALA A 125 -26.59 14.81 10.16
N ALA A 126 -26.08 16.03 10.39
CA ALA A 126 -26.91 17.23 10.52
C ALA A 126 -27.76 17.50 9.27
N LYS A 127 -27.17 17.37 8.06
CA LYS A 127 -27.90 17.48 6.79
C LYS A 127 -29.00 16.42 6.66
N GLY A 128 -28.70 15.18 7.07
CA GLY A 128 -29.66 14.09 7.09
C GLY A 128 -30.82 14.33 8.07
N ASP A 129 -30.54 14.91 9.24
CA ASP A 129 -31.57 15.31 10.20
C ASP A 129 -32.46 16.43 9.65
N THR A 130 -31.87 17.46 9.02
CA THR A 130 -32.65 18.53 8.39
C THR A 130 -33.53 18.00 7.26
N MET A 131 -33.02 17.07 6.45
CA MET A 131 -33.78 16.46 5.35
C MET A 131 -34.95 15.62 5.90
N ARG A 132 -34.73 14.84 6.96
CA ARG A 132 -35.80 14.08 7.62
C ARG A 132 -36.90 15.00 8.16
N ARG A 133 -36.55 16.10 8.83
CA ARG A 133 -37.53 17.09 9.31
C ARG A 133 -38.33 17.72 8.16
N MET A 134 -37.66 18.09 7.06
CA MET A 134 -38.34 18.63 5.88
C MET A 134 -39.30 17.61 5.26
N LEU A 135 -38.90 16.33 5.17
CA LEU A 135 -39.75 15.27 4.64
C LEU A 135 -40.96 15.01 5.54
N GLU A 136 -40.77 15.03 6.86
CA GLU A 136 -41.87 14.90 7.83
C GLU A 136 -42.86 16.07 7.73
N GLU A 137 -42.37 17.30 7.60
CA GLU A 137 -43.23 18.47 7.43
C GLU A 137 -44.00 18.43 6.10
N ASN A 138 -43.34 18.05 5.01
CA ASN A 138 -43.99 17.90 3.72
C ASN A 138 -45.04 16.79 3.72
N LEU A 139 -44.75 15.66 4.38
CA LEU A 139 -45.70 14.57 4.54
C LEU A 139 -46.94 15.03 5.32
N ARG A 140 -46.77 15.79 6.41
CA ARG A 140 -47.90 16.37 7.15
C ARG A 140 -48.75 17.28 6.28
N LYS A 141 -48.12 18.18 5.51
CA LYS A 141 -48.82 19.07 4.58
C LYS A 141 -49.59 18.30 3.51
N GLN A 142 -49.00 17.23 2.96
CA GLN A 142 -49.68 16.36 2.00
C GLN A 142 -50.88 15.65 2.63
N GLN A 143 -50.73 15.09 3.83
CA GLN A 143 -51.84 14.44 4.54
C GLN A 143 -52.97 15.43 4.88
N GLU A 144 -52.64 16.67 5.26
CA GLU A 144 -53.64 17.71 5.48
C GLU A 144 -54.36 18.09 4.18
N GLN A 145 -53.64 18.24 3.07
CA GLN A 145 -54.22 18.52 1.76
C GLN A 145 -55.11 17.37 1.29
N GLU A 146 -54.65 16.12 1.38
CA GLU A 146 -55.43 14.93 1.04
C GLU A 146 -56.70 14.83 1.89
N LYS A 147 -56.64 15.14 3.20
CA LYS A 147 -57.83 15.21 4.05
C LYS A 147 -58.80 16.29 3.59
N LEU A 148 -58.31 17.49 3.28
CA LEU A 148 -59.16 18.57 2.77
C LEU A 148 -59.78 18.22 1.42
N ASP A 149 -59.03 17.58 0.53
CA ASP A 149 -59.51 17.23 -0.82
C ASP A 149 -60.47 16.04 -0.78
N THR A 150 -60.24 15.05 0.09
CA THR A 150 -61.21 13.97 0.34
C THR A 150 -62.50 14.49 0.97
N GLU A 151 -62.43 15.40 1.95
CA GLU A 151 -63.62 16.06 2.51
C GLU A 151 -64.38 16.88 1.45
N LYS A 152 -63.69 17.62 0.59
CA LYS A 152 -64.31 18.37 -0.52
C LYS A 152 -64.96 17.43 -1.52
N ALA A 153 -64.27 16.37 -1.94
CA ALA A 153 -64.79 15.37 -2.87
C ALA A 153 -66.05 14.70 -2.30
N ALA A 154 -66.02 14.31 -1.01
CA ALA A 154 -67.18 13.74 -0.34
C ALA A 154 -68.36 14.73 -0.25
N ARG A 155 -68.09 16.03 -0.03
CA ARG A 155 -69.13 17.07 -0.10
C ARG A 155 -69.70 17.25 -1.51
N GLU A 156 -68.86 17.25 -2.53
CA GLU A 156 -69.30 17.33 -3.93
C GLU A 156 -70.13 16.12 -4.36
N GLU A 157 -69.73 14.92 -3.95
CA GLU A 157 -70.50 13.69 -4.15
C GLU A 157 -71.85 13.75 -3.45
N LEU A 158 -71.89 14.21 -2.19
CA LEU A 158 -73.14 14.42 -1.46
C LEU A 158 -74.04 15.40 -2.22
N VAL A 159 -73.50 16.52 -2.68
CA VAL A 159 -74.26 17.51 -3.47
C VAL A 159 -74.84 16.86 -4.72
N LYS A 160 -74.05 16.10 -5.50
CA LYS A 160 -74.54 15.40 -6.70
C LYS A 160 -75.69 14.44 -6.39
N ILE A 161 -75.55 13.62 -5.36
CA ILE A 161 -76.57 12.64 -4.97
C ILE A 161 -77.85 13.35 -4.48
N THR A 162 -77.71 14.34 -3.61
CA THR A 162 -78.86 14.99 -2.95
C THR A 162 -79.72 15.86 -3.88
N GLN A 163 -79.19 16.30 -5.03
CA GLN A 163 -79.96 17.05 -6.03
C GLN A 163 -81.15 16.25 -6.58
N ASP A 164 -81.00 14.93 -6.71
CA ASP A 164 -82.02 14.06 -7.32
C ASP A 164 -82.99 13.47 -6.28
N LEU A 165 -82.69 13.63 -4.98
CA LEU A 165 -83.44 13.03 -3.87
C LEU A 165 -84.55 13.93 -3.29
N HIS A 166 -84.98 14.97 -4.01
CA HIS A 166 -85.98 15.93 -3.53
C HIS A 166 -87.33 15.31 -3.14
N HIS A 167 -87.68 14.15 -3.71
CA HIS A 167 -88.88 13.37 -3.38
C HIS A 167 -88.83 12.71 -1.99
N LEU A 168 -87.66 12.70 -1.33
CA LEU A 168 -87.48 12.15 0.02
C LEU A 168 -87.61 13.21 1.13
N VAL A 169 -87.82 14.47 0.77
CA VAL A 169 -87.95 15.61 1.69
C VAL A 169 -89.36 15.68 2.26
N SER A 170 -89.50 16.07 3.52
CA SER A 170 -90.81 16.31 4.15
C SER A 170 -91.58 17.40 3.43
N THR A 171 -92.87 17.14 3.22
CA THR A 171 -93.86 18.13 2.78
C THR A 171 -94.68 18.59 3.97
N ARG A 172 -95.50 19.63 3.79
CA ARG A 172 -96.39 20.13 4.85
C ARG A 172 -97.40 19.07 5.34
N ALA A 173 -97.76 18.11 4.49
CA ALA A 173 -98.77 17.10 4.78
C ALA A 173 -98.18 15.74 5.19
N VAL A 174 -96.97 15.40 4.72
CA VAL A 174 -96.35 14.08 4.93
C VAL A 174 -94.87 14.27 5.27
N ALA A 175 -94.41 13.63 6.36
CA ALA A 175 -93.02 13.61 6.78
C ALA A 175 -92.14 12.78 5.82
N GLY A 176 -90.95 13.28 5.52
CA GLY A 176 -89.96 12.62 4.67
C GLY A 176 -89.25 11.49 5.41
N ILE A 177 -88.55 10.62 4.67
CA ILE A 177 -87.87 9.43 5.23
C ILE A 177 -86.82 9.81 6.28
N PHE A 178 -86.21 10.99 6.13
CA PHE A 178 -85.14 11.49 7.00
C PHE A 178 -85.63 12.35 8.19
N ASN A 179 -86.94 12.59 8.32
CA ASN A 179 -87.55 13.36 9.41
C ASN A 179 -88.88 12.73 9.83
N SER A 180 -88.86 11.42 10.05
CA SER A 180 -90.01 10.65 10.53
C SER A 180 -90.18 10.80 12.05
N PRO A 181 -91.41 10.98 12.57
CA PRO A 181 -91.67 11.11 14.02
C PRO A 181 -91.34 9.85 14.83
N THR A 182 -91.08 8.71 14.17
CA THR A 182 -90.69 7.45 14.81
C THR A 182 -89.17 7.24 14.86
N GLN A 183 -88.37 8.09 14.20
CA GLN A 183 -86.90 8.01 14.27
C GLN A 183 -86.36 8.72 15.51
N ALA A 184 -85.54 8.03 16.28
CA ALA A 184 -84.95 8.56 17.52
C ALA A 184 -83.84 9.62 17.28
N ALA A 185 -83.20 9.62 16.11
CA ALA A 185 -82.17 10.60 15.75
C ALA A 185 -82.20 10.90 14.25
N THR A 186 -82.11 12.18 13.88
CA THR A 186 -82.07 12.64 12.49
C THR A 186 -80.72 12.29 11.87
N ALA A 187 -80.73 11.66 10.69
CA ALA A 187 -79.51 11.36 9.95
C ALA A 187 -78.76 12.67 9.63
N THR A 188 -77.51 12.77 10.10
CA THR A 188 -76.66 13.96 9.93
C THR A 188 -75.45 13.63 9.06
N SER A 189 -75.13 14.53 8.13
CA SER A 189 -73.95 14.46 7.27
C SER A 189 -73.20 15.79 7.38
N PHE A 190 -71.90 15.73 7.72
CA PHE A 190 -71.08 16.91 8.01
C PHE A 190 -71.70 17.84 9.09
N GLY A 191 -72.33 17.27 10.11
CA GLY A 191 -72.93 18.01 11.23
C GLY A 191 -74.26 18.71 10.92
N VAL A 192 -74.79 18.56 9.70
CA VAL A 192 -76.07 19.14 9.27
C VAL A 192 -77.05 18.00 8.91
N PRO A 193 -78.35 18.10 9.23
CA PRO A 193 -79.34 17.10 8.85
C PRO A 193 -79.35 16.85 7.33
N VAL A 194 -79.39 15.59 6.93
CA VAL A 194 -79.39 15.17 5.51
C VAL A 194 -80.55 15.81 4.74
N GLU A 195 -81.73 15.94 5.36
CA GLU A 195 -82.89 16.57 4.74
C GLU A 195 -82.67 18.05 4.39
N SER A 196 -81.90 18.80 5.19
CA SER A 196 -81.56 20.18 4.89
C SER A 196 -80.68 20.28 3.64
N HIS A 197 -79.70 19.38 3.49
CA HIS A 197 -78.86 19.31 2.29
C HIS A 197 -79.68 19.01 1.03
N ILE A 198 -80.61 18.05 1.10
CA ILE A 198 -81.49 17.70 -0.02
C ILE A 198 -82.36 18.89 -0.40
N ARG A 199 -82.98 19.56 0.58
CA ARG A 199 -83.85 20.72 0.35
C ARG A 199 -83.08 21.88 -0.28
N GLU A 200 -81.91 22.24 0.25
CA GLU A 200 -81.10 23.34 -0.26
C GLU A 200 -80.54 23.06 -1.65
N ASN A 201 -80.00 21.85 -1.88
CA ASN A 201 -79.41 21.49 -3.17
C ASN A 201 -80.48 21.36 -4.27
N ALA A 202 -81.63 20.74 -3.96
CA ALA A 202 -82.76 20.70 -4.89
C ALA A 202 -83.26 22.12 -5.21
N HIS A 203 -83.37 22.99 -4.20
CA HIS A 203 -83.75 24.39 -4.40
C HIS A 203 -82.74 25.12 -5.31
N ARG A 204 -81.42 24.94 -5.11
CA ARG A 204 -80.37 25.50 -5.97
C ARG A 204 -80.46 25.01 -7.42
N VAL A 205 -80.78 23.74 -7.64
CA VAL A 205 -80.98 23.19 -8.99
C VAL A 205 -82.22 23.78 -9.64
N VAL A 206 -83.33 23.88 -8.91
CA VAL A 206 -84.56 24.48 -9.43
C VAL A 206 -84.37 25.97 -9.74
N THR A 207 -83.74 26.74 -8.86
CA THR A 207 -83.49 28.17 -9.10
C THR A 207 -82.53 28.41 -10.25
N SER A 208 -81.46 27.61 -10.40
CA SER A 208 -80.55 27.70 -11.54
C SER A 208 -81.23 27.31 -12.86
N ARG A 209 -82.05 26.25 -12.87
CA ARG A 209 -82.86 25.88 -14.03
C ARG A 209 -83.85 26.98 -14.41
N LEU A 210 -84.53 27.59 -13.44
CA LEU A 210 -85.46 28.70 -13.68
C LEU A 210 -84.74 29.96 -14.19
N ALA A 211 -83.55 30.27 -13.66
CA ALA A 211 -82.73 31.39 -14.14
C ALA A 211 -82.23 31.17 -15.58
N ASN A 212 -81.89 29.93 -15.94
CA ASN A 212 -81.49 29.56 -17.30
C ASN A 212 -82.68 29.48 -18.27
N ALA A 213 -83.87 29.15 -17.77
CA ALA A 213 -85.12 29.10 -18.53
C ALA A 213 -85.72 30.51 -18.77
N ARG A 214 -84.87 31.51 -19.07
CA ARG A 214 -85.36 32.79 -19.59
C ARG A 214 -86.13 32.51 -20.90
N PRO A 215 -87.40 32.90 -21.02
CA PRO A 215 -88.07 32.85 -22.31
C PRO A 215 -87.31 33.77 -23.27
N PRO A 216 -87.01 33.32 -24.50
CA PRO A 216 -86.30 34.17 -25.47
C PRO A 216 -87.15 35.40 -25.78
N SER A 217 -86.65 36.59 -25.45
CA SER A 217 -87.35 37.86 -25.72
C SER A 217 -87.30 38.27 -27.20
N ARG A 218 -86.47 37.60 -28.02
CA ARG A 218 -86.45 37.71 -29.48
C ARG A 218 -86.01 36.39 -30.12
N LEU A 219 -86.68 36.01 -31.20
CA LEU A 219 -86.22 34.98 -32.13
C LEU A 219 -84.95 35.49 -32.82
N ALA A 220 -83.85 34.75 -32.74
CA ALA A 220 -82.63 35.06 -33.47
C ALA A 220 -82.86 34.80 -34.97
N PRO A 221 -82.56 35.76 -35.87
CA PRO A 221 -82.70 35.55 -37.30
C PRO A 221 -81.63 34.59 -37.82
N TYR A 222 -82.06 33.62 -38.63
CA TYR A 222 -81.20 32.75 -39.42
C TYR A 222 -80.90 33.41 -40.77
N PRO A 223 -79.66 33.39 -41.30
CA PRO A 223 -78.47 32.69 -40.78
C PRO A 223 -77.56 33.58 -39.90
N PRO A 224 -76.68 32.99 -39.08
CA PRO A 224 -75.72 33.74 -38.27
C PRO A 224 -74.75 34.53 -39.16
N SER A 225 -74.54 35.81 -38.81
CA SER A 225 -73.81 36.83 -39.58
C SER A 225 -72.29 36.57 -39.75
N ASN A 226 -71.70 35.63 -39.02
CA ASN A 226 -70.25 35.43 -39.06
C ASN A 226 -69.81 34.55 -40.24
N LYS A 227 -69.40 35.20 -41.33
CA LYS A 227 -68.69 34.62 -42.48
C LYS A 227 -67.17 34.77 -42.37
N THR A 228 -66.59 34.49 -41.20
CA THR A 228 -65.13 34.48 -41.07
C THR A 228 -64.57 33.22 -41.74
N THR A 229 -63.81 33.41 -42.81
CA THR A 229 -63.15 32.37 -43.60
C THR A 229 -62.23 31.50 -42.74
N LEU A 230 -62.29 30.18 -42.96
CA LEU A 230 -61.55 29.10 -42.27
C LEU A 230 -60.03 29.31 -42.11
N GLN A 231 -59.42 30.28 -42.78
CA GLN A 231 -57.99 30.59 -42.68
C GLN A 231 -57.58 31.43 -41.45
N ALA A 232 -58.52 32.04 -40.72
CA ALA A 232 -58.21 32.91 -39.57
C ALA A 232 -58.35 32.24 -38.18
N ILE A 233 -58.51 30.90 -38.14
CA ILE A 233 -58.77 30.16 -36.88
C ILE A 233 -57.48 29.62 -36.24
N GLY A 234 -56.37 29.55 -36.98
CA GLY A 234 -55.09 29.06 -36.46
C GLY A 234 -54.29 30.15 -35.75
N PRO A 235 -53.84 29.97 -34.49
CA PRO A 235 -52.88 30.89 -33.88
C PRO A 235 -51.59 30.91 -34.71
N TYR A 236 -51.07 32.12 -34.97
CA TYR A 236 -49.93 32.40 -35.87
C TYR A 236 -48.68 31.54 -35.58
N ASP A 237 -48.55 31.07 -34.34
CA ASP A 237 -47.40 30.29 -33.86
C ASP A 237 -47.55 28.77 -33.98
N ALA A 238 -48.65 28.24 -34.54
CA ALA A 238 -48.90 26.79 -34.61
C ALA A 238 -47.73 26.01 -35.23
N ILE A 239 -47.15 26.53 -36.32
CA ILE A 239 -46.00 25.92 -37.01
C ILE A 239 -44.73 25.94 -36.14
N GLN A 240 -44.52 27.01 -35.35
CA GLN A 240 -43.39 27.07 -34.42
C GLN A 240 -43.57 26.11 -33.24
N GLN A 241 -44.80 25.97 -32.73
CA GLN A 241 -45.11 25.01 -31.67
C GLN A 241 -44.88 23.57 -32.13
N GLU A 242 -45.27 23.23 -33.36
CA GLU A 242 -45.02 21.92 -33.98
C GLU A 242 -43.51 21.62 -34.06
N LYS A 243 -42.70 22.58 -34.55
CA LYS A 243 -41.23 22.45 -34.63
C LYS A 243 -40.58 22.27 -33.25
N ARG A 244 -41.03 23.01 -32.24
CA ARG A 244 -40.56 22.87 -30.84
C ARG A 244 -40.92 21.50 -30.26
N LYS A 245 -42.11 20.99 -30.58
CA LYS A 245 -42.57 19.66 -30.14
C LYS A 245 -41.72 18.54 -30.77
N GLN A 246 -41.47 18.62 -32.08
CA GLN A 246 -40.63 17.68 -32.84
C GLN A 246 -39.19 17.62 -32.30
N THR A 247 -38.57 18.78 -32.00
CA THR A 247 -37.22 18.84 -31.42
C THR A 247 -37.15 18.23 -30.01
N LYS A 248 -38.22 18.36 -29.21
CA LYS A 248 -38.33 17.71 -27.89
C LYS A 248 -38.41 16.18 -28.02
N TYR A 249 -39.21 15.67 -28.95
CA TYR A 249 -39.29 14.24 -29.24
C TYR A 249 -37.98 13.66 -29.80
N HIS A 250 -37.24 14.42 -30.62
CA HIS A 250 -35.96 13.97 -31.15
C HIS A 250 -34.90 13.74 -30.06
N LYS A 251 -34.90 14.57 -29.00
CA LYS A 251 -33.99 14.39 -27.85
C LYS A 251 -34.32 13.13 -27.03
N LEU A 252 -35.60 12.81 -26.90
CA LEU A 252 -36.06 11.59 -26.20
C LEU A 252 -35.68 10.32 -26.96
N ARG A 253 -35.55 10.36 -28.29
CA ARG A 253 -35.12 9.23 -29.12
C ARG A 253 -33.70 8.72 -28.84
N ARG A 254 -32.82 9.54 -28.24
CA ARG A 254 -31.44 9.15 -27.88
C ARG A 254 -31.30 8.57 -26.48
N ILE A 255 -32.36 8.57 -25.69
CA ILE A 255 -32.40 7.92 -24.39
C ILE A 255 -32.97 6.53 -24.64
N GLY A 256 -32.10 5.52 -24.74
CA GLY A 256 -32.55 4.14 -24.77
C GLY A 256 -33.26 3.79 -23.46
N SER A 257 -34.18 2.81 -23.48
CA SER A 257 -34.86 2.30 -22.28
C SER A 257 -33.91 1.61 -21.28
N SER A 258 -32.65 1.39 -21.67
CA SER A 258 -31.64 0.77 -20.82
C SER A 258 -30.95 1.84 -19.98
N ASP A 259 -30.98 1.66 -18.66
CA ASP A 259 -30.13 2.43 -17.74
C ASP A 259 -28.66 2.33 -18.16
N PHE A 260 -27.93 3.43 -18.03
CA PHE A 260 -26.50 3.48 -18.32
C PHE A 260 -25.75 2.49 -17.42
N ALA A 261 -25.40 1.32 -17.95
CA ALA A 261 -24.50 0.38 -17.31
C ALA A 261 -23.05 0.73 -17.68
N ALA A 262 -22.25 1.12 -16.69
CA ALA A 262 -20.81 1.21 -16.88
C ALA A 262 -20.29 -0.17 -17.29
N VAL A 263 -19.60 -0.28 -18.42
CA VAL A 263 -19.09 -1.54 -18.97
C VAL A 263 -18.09 -2.17 -17.99
N TYR A 264 -18.59 -2.98 -17.06
CA TYR A 264 -17.81 -3.86 -16.20
C TYR A 264 -17.80 -5.23 -16.85
N ASN A 265 -16.65 -5.64 -17.37
CA ASN A 265 -16.50 -6.91 -18.07
C ASN A 265 -15.86 -7.95 -17.13
N PRO A 266 -16.65 -8.80 -16.44
CA PRO A 266 -16.17 -9.65 -15.36
C PRO A 266 -15.16 -10.70 -15.82
N GLU A 267 -15.24 -11.17 -17.07
CA GLU A 267 -14.36 -12.22 -17.60
C GLU A 267 -12.89 -11.78 -17.70
N GLN A 268 -12.64 -10.51 -18.04
CA GLN A 268 -11.28 -9.95 -18.11
C GLN A 268 -10.64 -9.78 -16.72
N ASP A 269 -11.44 -9.52 -15.69
CA ASP A 269 -10.92 -9.26 -14.33
C ASP A 269 -10.62 -10.58 -13.59
N VAL A 270 -11.42 -11.63 -13.82
CA VAL A 270 -11.16 -12.97 -13.27
C VAL A 270 -9.88 -13.57 -13.84
N ALA A 271 -9.60 -13.37 -15.14
CA ALA A 271 -8.35 -13.80 -15.76
C ALA A 271 -7.11 -13.05 -15.23
N ARG A 272 -7.23 -11.74 -14.95
CA ARG A 272 -6.16 -10.96 -14.30
C ARG A 272 -5.89 -11.39 -12.85
N LYS A 273 -6.94 -11.72 -12.09
CA LYS A 273 -6.82 -12.12 -10.67
C LYS A 273 -6.28 -13.54 -10.47
N ARG A 274 -6.51 -14.47 -11.40
CA ARG A 274 -5.98 -15.84 -11.30
C ARG A 274 -4.47 -15.95 -11.49
N ASN A 275 -3.86 -15.05 -12.26
CA ASN A 275 -2.44 -15.14 -12.65
C ASN A 275 -1.55 -14.05 -12.01
N ALA A 276 -2.12 -13.09 -11.28
CA ALA A 276 -1.36 -12.10 -10.54
C ALA A 276 -1.19 -12.58 -9.09
N PRO A 277 0.04 -12.91 -8.65
CA PRO A 277 0.25 -13.24 -7.25
C PRO A 277 -0.06 -11.99 -6.41
N GLY A 278 -0.79 -12.15 -5.31
CA GLY A 278 -1.24 -11.03 -4.49
C GLY A 278 -0.07 -10.19 -3.97
N ILE A 279 -0.30 -8.92 -3.66
CA ILE A 279 0.76 -7.99 -3.15
C ILE A 279 1.56 -8.57 -1.96
N ASN A 280 1.00 -9.53 -1.22
CA ASN A 280 1.63 -10.21 -0.09
C ASN A 280 2.33 -11.54 -0.44
N SER A 281 2.32 -12.00 -1.70
CA SER A 281 2.91 -13.29 -2.08
C SER A 281 4.43 -13.32 -1.98
N GLY A 282 5.07 -12.16 -1.79
CA GLY A 282 6.52 -12.03 -1.90
C GLY A 282 6.99 -12.34 -3.33
N THR A 283 8.22 -11.96 -3.63
CA THR A 283 8.91 -12.53 -4.78
C THR A 283 9.53 -13.83 -4.29
N GLU A 284 9.36 -14.93 -5.03
CA GLU A 284 10.00 -16.19 -4.70
C GLU A 284 11.51 -15.94 -4.52
N TYR A 285 12.06 -16.35 -3.37
CA TYR A 285 13.48 -16.18 -3.10
C TYR A 285 14.26 -17.11 -4.02
N VAL A 286 14.85 -16.54 -5.06
CA VAL A 286 15.77 -17.24 -5.95
C VAL A 286 17.18 -17.01 -5.41
N ASP A 287 17.86 -18.08 -5.02
CA ASP A 287 19.28 -18.04 -4.64
C ASP A 287 20.08 -17.23 -5.65
N GLU A 288 21.07 -16.45 -5.20
CA GLU A 288 21.78 -15.48 -6.06
C GLU A 288 22.40 -16.13 -7.32
N TRP A 289 22.81 -17.40 -7.23
CA TRP A 289 23.38 -18.16 -8.35
C TRP A 289 22.33 -18.64 -9.38
N ARG A 290 21.05 -18.70 -9.00
CA ARG A 290 19.92 -19.01 -9.89
C ARG A 290 19.29 -17.77 -10.51
N ASN A 291 19.64 -16.57 -10.05
CA ASN A 291 19.06 -15.32 -10.55
C ASN A 291 19.66 -14.94 -11.92
N PRO A 292 18.88 -15.00 -13.03
CA PRO A 292 19.38 -14.76 -14.39
C PRO A 292 19.92 -13.34 -14.60
N TYR A 293 19.53 -12.39 -13.73
CA TYR A 293 19.93 -10.99 -13.82
C TYR A 293 21.18 -10.66 -13.00
N LYS A 294 21.73 -11.62 -12.23
CA LYS A 294 22.89 -11.42 -11.35
C LYS A 294 24.16 -12.16 -11.81
N LYS A 295 24.39 -12.31 -13.12
CA LYS A 295 25.75 -12.61 -13.59
C LYS A 295 26.66 -11.42 -13.23
N ARG A 296 27.90 -11.69 -12.77
CA ARG A 296 28.95 -10.66 -12.68
C ARG A 296 29.23 -10.14 -14.09
N GLY A 297 28.84 -8.90 -14.35
CA GLY A 297 29.04 -8.21 -15.62
C GLY A 297 27.71 -7.85 -16.30
N VAL A 298 27.57 -6.57 -16.67
CA VAL A 298 26.45 -6.08 -17.48
C VAL A 298 26.47 -6.82 -18.82
N PRO A 299 25.37 -7.45 -19.27
CA PRO A 299 25.30 -8.09 -20.57
C PRO A 299 25.70 -7.07 -21.65
N ARG A 300 26.74 -7.38 -22.43
CA ARG A 300 27.25 -6.42 -23.41
C ARG A 300 26.44 -6.48 -24.69
N ASN A 301 25.86 -7.63 -25.02
CA ASN A 301 25.10 -7.84 -26.26
C ASN A 301 23.90 -8.77 -26.10
N LYS A 302 22.93 -8.68 -27.03
CA LYS A 302 21.71 -9.51 -27.08
C LYS A 302 21.97 -11.02 -27.20
N ARG A 303 23.16 -11.41 -27.69
CA ARG A 303 23.61 -12.80 -27.76
C ARG A 303 23.92 -13.41 -26.38
N ASP A 304 24.27 -12.60 -25.39
CA ASP A 304 24.55 -13.04 -24.01
C ASP A 304 23.28 -13.46 -23.25
N LEU A 305 22.11 -13.15 -23.83
CA LEU A 305 20.78 -13.50 -23.31
C LEU A 305 20.22 -14.79 -23.94
N LEU A 306 20.96 -15.44 -24.85
CA LEU A 306 20.49 -16.65 -25.54
C LEU A 306 20.52 -17.88 -24.61
N PRO A 307 19.42 -18.66 -24.52
CA PRO A 307 19.29 -19.80 -23.61
C PRO A 307 20.35 -20.90 -23.74
N GLN A 308 21.04 -20.98 -24.88
CA GLN A 308 22.05 -22.00 -25.15
C GLN A 308 23.42 -21.67 -24.51
N LEU A 309 23.67 -20.39 -24.21
CA LEU A 309 24.88 -19.89 -23.53
C LEU A 309 24.61 -19.53 -22.05
N THR A 310 23.40 -19.74 -21.57
CA THR A 310 23.05 -19.52 -20.18
C THR A 310 23.45 -20.73 -19.35
N THR A 311 23.98 -20.47 -18.15
CA THR A 311 24.22 -21.48 -17.11
C THR A 311 22.93 -21.78 -16.34
N LEU A 312 21.78 -21.40 -16.88
CA LEU A 312 20.47 -21.60 -16.25
C LEU A 312 20.19 -23.10 -16.14
N GLY A 313 19.99 -23.57 -14.91
CA GLY A 313 19.69 -24.98 -14.63
C GLY A 313 20.88 -25.94 -14.64
N ARG A 314 22.12 -25.46 -14.88
CA ARG A 314 23.33 -26.29 -14.77
C ARG A 314 23.99 -26.05 -13.41
N TYR A 315 24.27 -27.13 -12.67
CA TYR A 315 25.09 -27.05 -11.47
C TYR A 315 26.55 -26.77 -11.87
N PRO A 316 27.33 -25.99 -11.11
CA PRO A 316 28.75 -25.82 -11.39
C PRO A 316 29.50 -27.11 -11.11
N ASP A 317 30.37 -27.56 -12.03
CA ASP A 317 31.17 -28.80 -11.87
C ASP A 317 31.98 -28.84 -10.57
N THR A 318 32.33 -27.67 -10.03
CA THR A 318 32.95 -27.52 -8.71
C THR A 318 32.01 -26.82 -7.73
N PRO A 319 31.75 -27.38 -6.54
CA PRO A 319 30.91 -26.73 -5.53
C PRO A 319 31.51 -25.40 -5.08
N PHE A 320 30.65 -24.41 -4.87
CA PHE A 320 31.05 -23.05 -4.49
C PHE A 320 31.43 -23.01 -3.00
N TYR A 321 32.70 -22.72 -2.69
CA TYR A 321 33.12 -22.44 -1.32
C TYR A 321 32.97 -20.94 -1.04
N LEU A 322 32.09 -20.59 -0.10
CA LEU A 322 32.00 -19.23 0.43
C LEU A 322 33.29 -18.91 1.20
N THR A 323 33.96 -17.83 0.83
CA THR A 323 35.22 -17.38 1.46
C THR A 323 35.04 -16.76 2.85
N TYR A 324 33.81 -16.74 3.38
CA TYR A 324 33.50 -16.18 4.69
C TYR A 324 32.59 -17.11 5.49
N GLY A 325 33.19 -17.79 6.48
CA GLY A 325 32.57 -18.18 7.74
C GLY A 325 31.55 -19.34 7.73
N GLY A 326 31.98 -20.50 8.22
CA GLY A 326 31.10 -21.58 8.68
C GLY A 326 31.69 -22.96 8.41
N ASN A 327 31.81 -23.78 9.47
CA ASN A 327 32.31 -25.16 9.54
C ASN A 327 32.63 -25.88 8.22
N LYS A 328 33.85 -26.44 8.16
CA LYS A 328 34.31 -27.36 7.11
C LYS A 328 33.70 -28.76 7.22
N SER A 329 32.46 -28.91 7.67
CA SER A 329 31.80 -30.23 7.66
C SER A 329 31.27 -30.50 6.26
N LYS A 330 31.76 -31.57 5.63
CA LYS A 330 31.17 -32.12 4.42
C LYS A 330 29.90 -32.89 4.83
N VAL A 331 28.75 -32.47 4.33
CA VAL A 331 27.55 -33.32 4.38
C VAL A 331 27.67 -34.35 3.27
N LEU A 332 27.98 -35.60 3.63
CA LEU A 332 27.76 -36.74 2.75
C LEU A 332 26.30 -37.19 2.93
N ALA A 333 25.73 -37.82 1.89
CA ALA A 333 24.29 -38.09 1.74
C ALA A 333 23.64 -39.01 2.81
N ASN A 334 24.34 -39.34 3.90
CA ASN A 334 23.92 -40.34 4.89
C ASN A 334 23.86 -39.79 6.33
N ASP A 335 23.62 -38.49 6.55
CA ASP A 335 23.37 -37.87 7.87
C ASP A 335 24.39 -38.21 8.99
N ARG A 336 25.65 -38.48 8.66
CA ARG A 336 26.75 -38.55 9.64
C ARG A 336 27.62 -37.30 9.55
N PHE A 337 27.73 -36.60 10.68
CA PHE A 337 28.65 -35.49 10.86
C PHE A 337 30.01 -36.02 11.33
N ASP A 338 31.04 -35.87 10.50
CA ASP A 338 32.42 -35.88 10.99
C ASP A 338 32.81 -34.46 11.41
N VAL A 339 33.41 -34.35 12.61
CA VAL A 339 33.90 -33.09 13.21
C VAL A 339 35.17 -32.62 12.54
#